data_AF-A0A970MNX6-F1
#
_entry.id   AF-A0A970MNX6-F1
#
_cell.length_a   1.000
_cell.length_b   1.000
_cell.length_c   1.000
_cell.angle_alpha   90.00
_cell.angle_beta   90.00
_cell.angle_gamma   90.00
#
_symmetry.space_group_name_H-M   'P 1'
#
loop_
_entity.id
_entity.type
_entity.pdbx_description
1 polymer ?
#
loop_
_entity_poly.entity_id
_entity_poly.type
_entity_poly.pdbx_seq_one_letter_code
_entity_poly.pdbx_strand_id
1 'polypeptide(L)'
;MITEINDFLNKFDFDVRKTEDARFMDQKVTPDVLCIIADCVLNYVADRDDIEFTKDDIWNSNYFNTNVKAIFNKPDAQNETTRQEYDKFTSQPLRTLAYANVLNMKKEGRKNVYSINNKVLLEFIAMKERNAYVFLFQYLIKVLADSGELRHFEAYKEKHQNGTATKSDFTDLKERFQRFIIGNTAINGKTEVNRIFPKILNVYACENNIPGTIKGRMSDHQFYYTDLMYNRPNWRDTNKDKNVSRNEAMEDHE
;
A
#
# COMPACT_ATOMS: atom_id res chain seq x y z
N MET A 1 1.87 12.63 17.62
CA MET A 1 1.67 11.61 16.57
C MET A 1 2.76 11.51 15.51
N ILE A 2 3.07 12.52 14.66
CA ILE A 2 4.20 12.37 13.69
C ILE A 2 5.51 12.03 14.40
N THR A 3 5.82 12.75 15.49
CA THR A 3 6.98 12.45 16.33
C THR A 3 6.94 11.02 16.87
N GLU A 4 5.79 10.57 17.40
CA GLU A 4 5.63 9.20 17.92
C GLU A 4 5.82 8.12 16.83
N ILE A 5 5.33 8.37 15.60
CA ILE A 5 5.55 7.49 14.45
C ILE A 5 7.06 7.40 14.17
N ASN A 6 7.75 8.54 14.10
CA ASN A 6 9.17 8.57 13.81
C ASN A 6 10.01 7.95 14.92
N ASP A 7 9.69 8.22 16.19
CA ASP A 7 10.35 7.61 17.35
C ASP A 7 10.16 6.09 17.37
N PHE A 8 8.99 5.60 16.95
CA PHE A 8 8.74 4.18 16.78
C PHE A 8 9.57 3.58 15.63
N LEU A 9 9.49 4.17 14.43
CA LEU A 9 10.19 3.69 13.25
C LEU A 9 11.72 3.73 13.39
N ASN A 10 12.26 4.72 14.12
CA ASN A 10 13.70 4.85 14.36
C ASN A 10 14.31 3.75 15.24
N LYS A 11 13.48 2.89 15.85
CA LYS A 11 13.94 1.70 16.59
C LYS A 11 14.37 0.57 15.66
N PHE A 12 14.04 0.66 14.36
CA PHE A 12 14.23 -0.41 13.39
C PHE A 12 15.08 0.06 12.21
N ASP A 13 15.70 -0.92 11.56
CA ASP A 13 16.45 -0.75 10.32
C ASP A 13 15.65 -1.36 9.18
N PHE A 14 15.17 -0.49 8.29
CA PHE A 14 14.35 -0.86 7.14
C PHE A 14 15.14 -0.90 5.83
N ASP A 15 16.46 -1.06 5.88
CA ASP A 15 17.26 -1.30 4.69
C ASP A 15 16.80 -2.58 3.98
N VAL A 16 16.17 -2.42 2.81
CA VAL A 16 15.61 -3.53 2.02
C VAL A 16 16.70 -4.52 1.62
N ARG A 17 17.97 -4.10 1.52
CA ARG A 17 19.10 -4.98 1.21
C ARG A 17 19.39 -5.99 2.31
N LYS A 18 19.01 -5.69 3.55
CA LYS A 18 19.21 -6.60 4.71
C LYS A 18 18.10 -7.60 4.86
N THR A 19 16.86 -7.17 4.58
CA THR A 19 15.69 -8.05 4.69
C THR A 19 15.48 -8.91 3.44
N GLU A 20 15.95 -8.43 2.29
CA GLU A 20 15.70 -8.98 0.96
C GLU A 20 14.20 -9.14 0.62
N ASP A 21 13.32 -8.48 1.41
CA ASP A 21 11.87 -8.58 1.29
C ASP A 21 11.29 -7.29 0.68
N ALA A 22 10.73 -7.42 -0.52
CA ALA A 22 10.08 -6.33 -1.23
C ALA A 22 8.67 -6.01 -0.70
N ARG A 23 8.14 -6.76 0.27
CA ARG A 23 6.77 -6.62 0.79
C ARG A 23 6.62 -5.50 1.82
N PHE A 24 7.58 -4.58 1.88
CA PHE A 24 7.46 -3.31 2.61
C PHE A 24 6.33 -2.44 2.03
N MET A 25 6.01 -2.60 0.74
CA MET A 25 4.89 -1.95 0.06
C MET A 25 4.36 -2.83 -1.08
N ASP A 26 3.08 -2.68 -1.43
CA ASP A 26 2.45 -3.53 -2.45
C ASP A 26 1.29 -2.84 -3.19
N GLN A 27 0.82 -3.46 -4.28
CA GLN A 27 -0.12 -2.84 -5.23
C GLN A 27 -1.42 -2.31 -4.61
N LYS A 28 -2.01 -3.04 -3.66
CA LYS A 28 -3.30 -2.72 -3.04
C LYS A 28 -3.15 -1.79 -1.83
N VAL A 29 -1.92 -1.52 -1.38
CA VAL A 29 -1.67 -0.67 -0.22
C VAL A 29 -1.84 0.79 -0.63
N THR A 30 -2.93 1.37 -0.17
CA THR A 30 -3.36 2.76 -0.41
C THR A 30 -3.93 3.29 0.90
N PRO A 31 -4.04 4.61 1.12
CA PRO A 31 -4.44 5.14 2.41
C PRO A 31 -5.81 4.62 2.88
N ASP A 32 -6.80 4.58 1.99
CA ASP A 32 -8.14 4.05 2.26
C ASP A 32 -8.11 2.55 2.60
N VAL A 33 -7.37 1.75 1.83
CA VAL A 33 -7.25 0.31 2.06
C VAL A 33 -6.49 -0.01 3.35
N LEU A 34 -5.40 0.70 3.63
CA LEU A 34 -4.64 0.50 4.87
C LEU A 34 -5.47 0.88 6.11
N CYS A 35 -6.22 1.98 6.02
CA CYS A 35 -7.14 2.44 7.06
C CYS A 35 -8.18 1.38 7.40
N ILE A 36 -8.93 0.88 6.40
CA ILE A 36 -10.00 -0.09 6.64
C ILE A 36 -9.46 -1.45 7.13
N ILE A 37 -8.29 -1.89 6.67
CA ILE A 37 -7.69 -3.14 7.16
C ILE A 37 -7.22 -2.99 8.62
N ALA A 38 -6.63 -1.86 8.98
CA ALA A 38 -6.27 -1.59 10.38
C ALA A 38 -7.50 -1.59 11.30
N ASP A 39 -8.60 -0.99 10.84
CA ASP A 39 -9.88 -0.98 11.56
C ASP A 39 -10.46 -2.40 11.71
N CYS A 40 -10.41 -3.23 10.65
CA CYS A 40 -10.86 -4.62 10.72
C CYS A 40 -10.02 -5.45 11.71
N VAL A 41 -8.71 -5.20 11.82
CA VAL A 41 -7.85 -5.87 12.81
C VAL A 41 -8.25 -5.50 14.23
N LEU A 42 -8.44 -4.21 14.51
CA LEU A 42 -8.86 -3.75 15.84
C LEU A 42 -10.21 -4.35 16.25
N ASN A 43 -11.17 -4.37 15.32
CA ASN A 43 -12.48 -4.97 15.55
C ASN A 43 -12.42 -6.49 15.77
N TYR A 44 -11.57 -7.21 15.03
CA TYR A 44 -11.40 -8.66 15.22
C TYR A 44 -10.82 -8.99 16.61
N VAL A 45 -9.80 -8.23 17.01
CA VAL A 45 -9.12 -8.43 18.30
C VAL A 45 -10.04 -8.04 19.47
N ALA A 46 -10.87 -7.00 19.30
CA ALA A 46 -11.86 -6.55 20.29
C ALA A 46 -11.27 -6.37 21.71
N ASP A 47 -10.19 -5.60 21.80
CA ASP A 47 -9.44 -5.30 23.03
C ASP A 47 -8.73 -6.47 23.71
N ARG A 48 -8.60 -7.62 23.05
CA ARG A 48 -7.85 -8.77 23.55
C ARG A 48 -6.42 -8.75 23.01
N ASP A 49 -5.52 -8.06 23.71
CA ASP A 49 -4.17 -7.75 23.21
C ASP A 49 -3.31 -8.99 22.85
N ASP A 50 -3.64 -10.18 23.35
CA ASP A 50 -2.89 -11.43 23.11
C ASP A 50 -3.43 -12.30 21.95
N ILE A 51 -4.33 -11.77 21.12
CA ILE A 51 -4.91 -12.54 20.02
C ILE A 51 -4.01 -12.53 18.79
N GLU A 52 -3.69 -13.74 18.35
CA GLU A 52 -3.13 -14.00 17.04
C GLU A 52 -4.24 -14.17 16.01
N PHE A 53 -3.97 -13.72 14.78
CA PHE A 53 -4.91 -13.81 13.68
C PHE A 53 -4.20 -14.03 12.35
N THR A 54 -4.92 -14.59 11.40
CA THR A 54 -4.49 -14.72 10.00
C THR A 54 -5.26 -13.77 9.10
N LYS A 55 -4.84 -13.67 7.84
CA LYS A 55 -5.62 -12.94 6.83
C LYS A 55 -7.04 -13.51 6.68
N ASP A 56 -7.21 -14.82 6.86
CA ASP A 56 -8.49 -15.51 6.67
C ASP A 56 -9.46 -15.17 7.81
N ASP A 57 -8.94 -14.95 9.02
CA ASP A 57 -9.74 -14.52 10.17
C ASP A 57 -10.34 -13.13 9.98
N ILE A 58 -9.52 -12.19 9.48
CA ILE A 58 -9.97 -10.84 9.13
C ILE A 58 -11.00 -10.90 8.00
N TRP A 59 -10.66 -11.64 6.94
CA TRP A 59 -11.50 -11.81 5.75
C TRP A 59 -12.89 -12.38 6.05
N ASN A 60 -12.96 -13.42 6.88
CA ASN A 60 -14.21 -14.10 7.21
C ASN A 60 -15.03 -13.39 8.29
N SER A 61 -14.53 -12.28 8.85
CA SER A 61 -15.27 -11.54 9.88
C SER A 61 -16.52 -10.85 9.29
N ASN A 62 -17.60 -10.84 10.07
CA ASN A 62 -18.82 -10.11 9.69
C ASN A 62 -18.53 -8.61 9.50
N TYR A 63 -17.67 -8.06 10.36
CA TYR A 63 -17.27 -6.66 10.29
C TYR A 63 -16.59 -6.31 8.96
N PHE A 64 -15.64 -7.13 8.51
CA PHE A 64 -15.00 -6.96 7.20
C PHE A 64 -16.02 -7.03 6.08
N ASN A 65 -16.89 -8.05 6.07
CA ASN A 65 -17.88 -8.25 5.02
C ASN A 65 -18.87 -7.08 4.91
N THR A 66 -19.32 -6.52 6.04
CA THR A 66 -20.23 -5.37 6.04
C THR A 66 -19.55 -4.11 5.53
N ASN A 67 -18.37 -3.77 6.05
CA ASN A 67 -17.74 -2.48 5.77
C ASN A 67 -17.02 -2.46 4.42
N VAL A 68 -16.33 -3.53 4.03
CA VAL A 68 -15.60 -3.57 2.76
C VAL A 68 -16.56 -3.63 1.56
N LYS A 69 -17.69 -4.34 1.67
CA LYS A 69 -18.73 -4.31 0.62
C LYS A 69 -19.30 -2.90 0.46
N ALA A 70 -19.62 -2.22 1.57
CA ALA A 70 -20.17 -0.87 1.54
C ALA A 70 -19.19 0.17 0.97
N ILE A 71 -17.90 0.07 1.31
CA ILE A 71 -16.90 1.06 0.90
C ILE A 71 -16.43 0.83 -0.55
N PHE A 72 -16.20 -0.42 -0.96
CA PHE A 72 -15.57 -0.76 -2.24
C PHE A 72 -16.55 -1.23 -3.33
N ASN A 73 -17.87 -1.30 -3.04
CA ASN A 73 -18.93 -1.72 -3.97
C ASN A 73 -18.61 -3.01 -4.75
N LYS A 74 -17.89 -3.94 -4.13
CA LYS A 74 -17.49 -5.18 -4.80
C LYS A 74 -18.53 -6.28 -4.59
N PRO A 75 -18.78 -7.14 -5.60
CA PRO A 75 -19.70 -8.27 -5.48
C PRO A 75 -19.25 -9.26 -4.41
N ASP A 76 -20.16 -10.15 -4.01
CA ASP A 76 -19.99 -11.00 -2.82
C ASP A 76 -18.61 -11.70 -2.75
N ALA A 77 -18.00 -11.66 -1.57
CA ALA A 77 -16.75 -12.34 -1.22
C ALA A 77 -16.77 -13.86 -1.50
N GLN A 78 -17.97 -14.42 -1.68
CA GLN A 78 -18.22 -15.82 -2.03
C GLN A 78 -18.13 -16.12 -3.55
N ASN A 79 -17.98 -15.12 -4.42
CA ASN A 79 -17.76 -15.36 -5.85
C ASN A 79 -16.29 -15.75 -6.09
N GLU A 80 -16.06 -16.99 -6.55
CA GLU A 80 -14.72 -17.57 -6.76
C GLU A 80 -13.81 -16.71 -7.65
N THR A 81 -14.40 -15.94 -8.58
CA THR A 81 -13.67 -15.06 -9.51
C THR A 81 -13.04 -13.83 -8.83
N THR A 82 -13.57 -13.40 -7.68
CA THR A 82 -13.10 -12.20 -6.95
C THR A 82 -12.12 -12.52 -5.83
N ARG A 83 -12.05 -13.80 -5.41
CA ARG A 83 -11.27 -14.28 -4.27
C ARG A 83 -9.79 -13.86 -4.33
N GLN A 84 -9.16 -13.90 -5.50
CA GLN A 84 -7.75 -13.51 -5.64
C GLN A 84 -7.51 -12.01 -5.47
N GLU A 85 -8.47 -11.17 -5.88
CA GLU A 85 -8.32 -9.72 -5.79
C GLU A 85 -8.52 -9.24 -4.35
N TYR A 86 -9.43 -9.89 -3.66
CA TYR A 86 -9.68 -9.71 -2.24
C TYR A 86 -8.58 -10.31 -1.35
N ASP A 87 -8.01 -11.45 -1.72
CA ASP A 87 -6.88 -12.03 -1.00
C ASP A 87 -5.71 -11.05 -0.93
N LYS A 88 -5.43 -10.35 -2.03
CA LYS A 88 -4.43 -9.27 -2.07
C LYS A 88 -4.86 -8.05 -1.27
N PHE A 89 -6.16 -7.77 -1.22
CA PHE A 89 -6.72 -6.64 -0.49
C PHE A 89 -6.49 -6.74 1.02
N THR A 90 -6.58 -7.92 1.61
CA THR A 90 -6.24 -8.16 3.03
C THR A 90 -4.77 -8.49 3.24
N SER A 91 -4.19 -9.38 2.44
CA SER A 91 -2.83 -9.87 2.70
C SER A 91 -1.75 -8.80 2.53
N GLN A 92 -1.91 -7.90 1.56
CA GLN A 92 -0.88 -6.89 1.28
C GLN A 92 -0.79 -5.81 2.36
N PRO A 93 -1.89 -5.18 2.83
CA PRO A 93 -1.82 -4.23 3.93
C PRO A 93 -1.34 -4.86 5.24
N LEU A 94 -1.76 -6.10 5.55
CA LEU A 94 -1.24 -6.83 6.72
C LEU A 94 0.28 -7.06 6.62
N ARG A 95 0.79 -7.44 5.44
CA ARG A 95 2.23 -7.57 5.21
C ARG A 95 2.97 -6.25 5.36
N THR A 96 2.42 -5.14 4.87
CA THR A 96 3.03 -3.81 5.05
C THR A 96 3.02 -3.35 6.51
N LEU A 97 1.92 -3.56 7.25
CA LEU A 97 1.87 -3.26 8.68
C LEU A 97 2.85 -4.11 9.49
N ALA A 98 3.03 -5.38 9.12
CA ALA A 98 4.02 -6.25 9.73
C ALA A 98 5.46 -5.83 9.40
N TYR A 99 5.73 -5.48 8.13
CA TYR A 99 7.05 -4.97 7.74
C TYR A 99 7.39 -3.70 8.51
N ALA A 100 6.42 -2.80 8.69
CA ALA A 100 6.59 -1.58 9.48
C ALA A 100 6.67 -1.81 11.01
N ASN A 101 6.66 -3.06 11.47
CA ASN A 101 6.58 -3.47 12.88
C ASN A 101 5.33 -2.97 13.62
N VAL A 102 4.29 -2.45 12.96
CA VAL A 102 3.02 -2.12 13.64
C VAL A 102 2.29 -3.41 14.06
N LEU A 103 2.43 -4.46 13.26
CA LEU A 103 2.07 -5.83 13.61
C LEU A 103 3.35 -6.67 13.77
N ASN A 104 3.26 -7.69 14.61
CA ASN A 104 4.20 -8.82 14.57
C ASN A 104 3.75 -9.79 13.47
N MET A 105 4.69 -10.55 12.92
CA MET A 105 4.39 -11.63 11.98
C MET A 105 5.32 -12.81 12.17
N LYS A 106 4.75 -14.00 12.29
CA LYS A 106 5.45 -15.29 12.22
C LYS A 106 4.86 -16.15 11.11
N LYS A 107 5.66 -17.10 10.60
CA LYS A 107 5.18 -18.12 9.66
C LYS A 107 4.84 -19.39 10.41
N GLU A 108 3.63 -19.89 10.20
CA GLU A 108 3.19 -21.22 10.64
C GLU A 108 2.84 -22.04 9.40
N GLY A 109 3.77 -22.91 9.01
CA GLY A 109 3.69 -23.61 7.72
C GLY A 109 3.65 -22.64 6.55
N ARG A 110 2.53 -22.61 5.81
CA ARG A 110 2.32 -21.72 4.66
C ARG A 110 1.57 -20.43 5.03
N LYS A 111 1.11 -20.29 6.28
CA LYS A 111 0.31 -19.15 6.73
C LYS A 111 1.19 -18.13 7.43
N ASN A 112 0.84 -16.86 7.25
CA ASN A 112 1.35 -15.79 8.10
C ASN A 112 0.35 -15.59 9.24
N VAL A 113 0.85 -15.63 10.46
CA VAL A 113 0.13 -15.36 11.69
C VAL A 113 0.62 -14.03 12.23
N TYR A 114 -0.31 -13.15 12.58
CA TYR A 114 -0.06 -11.79 13.01
C TYR A 114 -0.57 -11.57 14.43
N SER A 115 0.04 -10.62 15.13
CA SER A 115 -0.48 -10.05 16.38
C SER A 115 -0.17 -8.55 16.41
N ILE A 116 -0.83 -7.80 17.28
CA ILE A 116 -0.60 -6.36 17.39
C ILE A 116 0.74 -6.12 18.10
N ASN A 117 1.62 -5.31 17.52
CA ASN A 117 2.87 -4.87 18.17
C ASN A 117 2.78 -3.43 18.68
N ASN A 118 2.06 -2.57 17.97
CA ASN A 118 1.84 -1.18 18.38
C ASN A 118 0.37 -0.78 18.17
N LYS A 119 -0.44 -0.98 19.23
CA LYS A 119 -1.88 -0.69 19.22
C LYS A 119 -2.16 0.79 18.95
N VAL A 120 -1.41 1.70 19.57
CA VAL A 120 -1.60 3.16 19.41
C VAL A 120 -1.42 3.58 17.95
N LEU A 121 -0.39 3.09 17.27
CA LEU A 121 -0.20 3.39 15.85
C LEU A 121 -1.25 2.72 14.97
N LEU A 122 -1.67 1.50 15.30
CA LEU A 122 -2.74 0.81 14.56
C LEU A 122 -4.07 1.55 14.66
N GLU A 123 -4.44 2.02 15.86
CA GLU A 123 -5.62 2.87 16.13
C GLU A 123 -5.52 4.20 15.37
N PHE A 124 -4.35 4.84 15.38
CA PHE A 124 -4.14 6.05 14.61
C PHE A 124 -4.39 5.83 13.11
N ILE A 125 -3.85 4.76 12.53
CA ILE A 125 -4.01 4.40 11.12
C ILE A 125 -5.49 4.12 10.80
N ALA A 126 -6.18 3.37 11.68
CA ALA A 126 -7.58 2.97 11.50
C ALA A 126 -8.59 4.13 11.57
N MET A 127 -8.25 5.21 12.27
CA MET A 127 -9.20 6.28 12.57
C MET A 127 -9.70 7.05 11.34
N LYS A 128 -8.83 7.27 10.33
CA LYS A 128 -9.21 7.91 9.06
C LYS A 128 -8.11 7.77 8.00
N GLU A 129 -8.51 7.80 6.74
CA GLU A 129 -7.62 7.65 5.56
C GLU A 129 -6.46 8.67 5.56
N ARG A 130 -6.67 9.88 6.09
CA ARG A 130 -5.62 10.91 6.19
C ARG A 130 -4.51 10.48 7.17
N ASN A 131 -4.85 9.75 8.23
CA ASN A 131 -3.87 9.24 9.18
C ASN A 131 -3.06 8.09 8.59
N ALA A 132 -3.73 7.16 7.90
CA ALA A 132 -3.06 6.10 7.14
C ALA A 132 -2.08 6.68 6.10
N TYR A 133 -2.45 7.78 5.43
CA TYR A 133 -1.56 8.53 4.55
C TYR A 133 -0.35 9.12 5.28
N VAL A 134 -0.56 9.80 6.41
CA VAL A 134 0.53 10.38 7.22
C VAL A 134 1.50 9.29 7.68
N PHE A 135 0.98 8.16 8.16
CA PHE A 135 1.79 7.00 8.52
C PHE A 135 2.59 6.47 7.33
N LEU A 136 1.93 6.22 6.18
CA LEU A 136 2.59 5.73 4.96
C LEU A 136 3.72 6.67 4.52
N PHE A 137 3.51 7.98 4.56
CA PHE A 137 4.55 8.93 4.19
C PHE A 137 5.79 8.81 5.11
N GLN A 138 5.60 8.88 6.45
CA GLN A 138 6.71 8.77 7.39
C GLN A 138 7.44 7.41 7.28
N TYR A 139 6.68 6.32 7.18
CA TYR A 139 7.21 4.98 7.01
C TYR A 139 8.02 4.82 5.71
N LEU A 140 7.49 5.26 4.57
CA LEU A 140 8.18 5.13 3.29
C LEU A 140 9.43 6.01 3.22
N ILE A 141 9.41 7.21 3.81
CA ILE A 141 10.62 8.04 3.93
C ILE A 141 11.70 7.31 4.70
N LYS A 142 11.36 6.67 5.82
CA LYS A 142 12.31 5.88 6.60
C LYS A 142 12.88 4.70 5.81
N VAL A 143 12.03 3.90 5.16
CA VAL A 143 12.47 2.78 4.30
C VAL A 143 13.43 3.24 3.21
N LEU A 144 13.08 4.32 2.50
CA LEU A 144 13.90 4.89 1.44
C LEU A 144 15.22 5.45 1.99
N ALA A 145 15.22 6.07 3.16
CA ALA A 145 16.41 6.63 3.80
C ALA A 145 17.39 5.53 4.22
N ASP A 146 16.92 4.51 4.94
CA ASP A 146 17.74 3.38 5.39
C ASP A 146 18.33 2.60 4.21
N SER A 147 17.55 2.49 3.13
CA SER A 147 17.96 1.84 1.88
C SER A 147 18.91 2.69 1.01
N GLY A 148 19.10 3.98 1.33
CA GLY A 148 19.92 4.91 0.54
C GLY A 148 19.27 5.37 -0.78
N GLU A 149 17.97 5.10 -0.96
CA GLU A 149 17.19 5.43 -2.16
C GLU A 149 16.54 6.82 -2.10
N LEU A 150 16.31 7.37 -0.89
CA LEU A 150 15.64 8.66 -0.69
C LEU A 150 16.31 9.81 -1.47
N ARG A 151 17.65 9.79 -1.57
CA ARG A 151 18.42 10.79 -2.34
C ARG A 151 17.97 10.93 -3.80
N HIS A 152 17.47 9.85 -4.41
CA HIS A 152 17.00 9.88 -5.79
C HIS A 152 15.62 10.54 -5.91
N PHE A 153 14.78 10.38 -4.89
CA PHE A 153 13.50 11.08 -4.79
C PHE A 153 13.70 12.57 -4.52
N GLU A 154 14.60 12.93 -3.60
CA GLU A 154 14.95 14.34 -3.33
C GLU A 154 15.56 15.02 -4.56
N ALA A 155 16.46 14.34 -5.30
CA ALA A 155 17.01 14.90 -6.55
C ALA A 155 15.93 15.15 -7.61
N TYR A 156 14.93 14.27 -7.71
CA TYR A 156 13.79 14.48 -8.62
C TYR A 156 12.91 15.66 -8.16
N LYS A 157 12.64 15.77 -6.86
CA LYS A 157 11.92 16.89 -6.26
C LYS A 157 12.64 18.22 -6.49
N GLU A 158 13.94 18.28 -6.27
CA GLU A 158 14.76 19.48 -6.47
C GLU A 158 14.70 19.96 -7.93
N LYS A 159 14.84 19.05 -8.89
CA LYS A 159 14.65 19.37 -10.32
C LYS A 159 13.27 19.95 -10.61
N HIS A 160 12.22 19.42 -9.97
CA HIS A 160 10.88 19.96 -10.16
C HIS A 160 10.73 21.36 -9.57
N GLN A 161 11.23 21.57 -8.35
CA GLN A 161 11.22 22.88 -7.69
C GLN A 161 12.01 23.95 -8.48
N ASN A 162 13.07 23.52 -9.17
CA ASN A 162 13.86 24.38 -10.06
C ASN A 162 13.26 24.54 -11.46
N GLY A 163 12.11 23.92 -11.75
CA GLY A 163 11.44 24.00 -13.07
C GLY A 163 12.15 23.23 -14.19
N THR A 164 13.07 22.32 -13.86
CA THR A 164 13.91 21.57 -14.83
C THR A 164 13.57 20.08 -14.91
N ALA A 165 12.63 19.57 -14.12
CA ALA A 165 12.22 18.17 -14.18
C ALA A 165 11.60 17.79 -15.53
N THR A 166 12.10 16.70 -16.11
CA THR A 166 11.65 16.16 -17.40
C THR A 166 11.09 14.74 -17.25
N LYS A 167 10.45 14.24 -18.32
CA LYS A 167 10.05 12.83 -18.44
C LYS A 167 11.24 11.87 -18.36
N SER A 168 12.43 12.32 -18.74
CA SER A 168 13.67 11.54 -18.62
C SER A 168 14.07 11.37 -17.16
N ASP A 169 13.98 12.43 -16.36
CA ASP A 169 14.29 12.38 -14.92
C ASP A 169 13.35 11.43 -14.15
N PHE A 170 12.05 11.47 -14.49
CA PHE A 170 11.09 10.50 -13.98
C PHE A 170 11.46 9.06 -14.37
N THR A 171 11.86 8.85 -15.62
CA THR A 171 12.25 7.53 -16.13
C THR A 171 13.50 7.02 -15.43
N ASP A 172 14.51 7.87 -15.22
CA ASP A 172 15.73 7.54 -14.47
C ASP A 172 15.42 7.16 -13.02
N LEU A 173 14.57 7.94 -12.32
CA LEU A 173 14.13 7.59 -10.96
C LEU A 173 13.45 6.21 -10.92
N LYS A 174 12.52 5.96 -11.84
CA LYS A 174 11.82 4.68 -11.95
C LYS A 174 12.77 3.52 -12.23
N GLU A 175 13.71 3.70 -13.15
CA GLU A 175 14.67 2.65 -13.51
C GLU A 175 15.70 2.38 -12.42
N ARG A 176 16.13 3.40 -11.67
CA ARG A 176 16.95 3.22 -10.46
C ARG A 176 16.23 2.37 -9.44
N PHE A 177 14.98 2.72 -9.13
CA PHE A 177 14.17 1.94 -8.20
C PHE A 177 13.94 0.50 -8.70
N GLN A 178 13.71 0.31 -10.00
CA GLN A 178 13.64 -1.03 -10.60
C GLN A 178 14.91 -1.85 -10.37
N ARG A 179 16.09 -1.26 -10.65
CA ARG A 179 17.37 -1.94 -10.42
C ARG A 179 17.58 -2.25 -8.94
N PHE A 180 17.24 -1.32 -8.06
CA PHE A 180 17.34 -1.50 -6.62
C PHE A 180 16.50 -2.69 -6.13
N ILE A 181 15.21 -2.75 -6.47
CA ILE A 181 14.34 -3.83 -6.00
C ILE A 181 14.73 -5.18 -6.61
N ILE A 182 15.02 -5.24 -7.92
CA ILE A 182 15.38 -6.49 -8.59
C ILE A 182 16.74 -7.01 -8.10
N GLY A 183 17.69 -6.12 -7.81
CA GLY A 183 19.02 -6.50 -7.36
C GLY A 183 19.11 -6.95 -5.90
N ASN A 184 18.11 -6.61 -5.08
CA ASN A 184 18.18 -6.80 -3.62
C ASN A 184 16.98 -7.55 -3.02
N THR A 185 16.07 -8.10 -3.84
CA THR A 185 14.90 -8.84 -3.33
C THR A 185 14.58 -10.04 -4.24
N ALA A 186 13.69 -10.93 -3.78
CA ALA A 186 13.23 -12.07 -4.57
C ALA A 186 12.31 -11.71 -5.77
N ILE A 187 12.07 -10.42 -6.08
CA ILE A 187 11.25 -10.02 -7.22
C ILE A 187 12.03 -10.19 -8.52
N ASN A 188 11.60 -11.17 -9.33
CA ASN A 188 12.17 -11.45 -10.64
C ASN A 188 11.45 -10.66 -11.74
N GLY A 189 11.86 -9.41 -11.95
CA GLY A 189 11.49 -8.60 -13.11
C GLY A 189 10.67 -7.34 -12.84
N LYS A 190 10.48 -6.53 -13.88
CA LYS A 190 9.94 -5.16 -13.76
C LYS A 190 8.43 -5.09 -13.48
N THR A 191 7.66 -6.14 -13.76
CA THR A 191 6.20 -6.11 -13.69
C THR A 191 5.70 -5.80 -12.28
N GLU A 192 6.21 -6.51 -11.27
CA GLU A 192 5.79 -6.29 -9.88
C GLU A 192 6.34 -4.96 -9.36
N VAL A 193 7.59 -4.61 -9.70
CA VAL A 193 8.16 -3.31 -9.31
C VAL A 193 7.37 -2.14 -9.90
N ASN A 194 6.85 -2.28 -11.13
CA ASN A 194 5.99 -1.27 -11.75
C ASN A 194 4.62 -1.12 -11.07
N ARG A 195 4.19 -2.10 -10.26
CA ARG A 195 2.98 -2.01 -9.43
C ARG A 195 3.26 -1.39 -8.07
N ILE A 196 4.43 -1.66 -7.50
CA ILE A 196 4.89 -1.14 -6.20
C ILE A 196 5.29 0.34 -6.33
N PHE A 197 6.10 0.69 -7.32
CA PHE A 197 6.70 2.02 -7.47
C PHE A 197 5.67 3.18 -7.41
N PRO A 198 4.50 3.11 -8.09
CA PRO A 198 3.48 4.14 -7.95
C PRO A 198 2.99 4.35 -6.52
N LYS A 199 2.93 3.29 -5.72
CA LYS A 199 2.43 3.35 -4.34
C LYS A 199 3.40 4.03 -3.39
N ILE A 200 4.67 4.12 -3.79
CA ILE A 200 5.72 4.83 -3.07
C ILE A 200 5.83 6.26 -3.60
N LEU A 201 6.08 6.40 -4.91
CA LEU A 201 6.29 7.70 -5.54
C LEU A 201 5.09 8.61 -5.36
N ASN A 202 3.86 8.12 -5.51
CA ASN A 202 2.69 9.01 -5.44
C ASN A 202 2.45 9.53 -4.02
N VAL A 203 2.72 8.74 -2.97
CA VAL A 203 2.63 9.19 -1.58
C VAL A 203 3.66 10.30 -1.33
N TYR A 204 4.91 10.08 -1.75
CA TYR A 204 5.98 11.07 -1.68
C TYR A 204 5.64 12.34 -2.48
N ALA A 205 5.13 12.16 -3.71
CA ALA A 205 4.82 13.24 -4.63
C ALA A 205 3.67 14.12 -4.12
N CYS A 206 2.65 13.50 -3.51
CA CYS A 206 1.53 14.21 -2.90
C CYS A 206 1.98 15.09 -1.72
N GLU A 207 2.88 14.60 -0.86
CA GLU A 207 3.35 15.40 0.29
C GLU A 207 4.21 16.58 -0.18
N ASN A 208 4.97 16.39 -1.25
CA ASN A 208 5.92 17.39 -1.75
C ASN A 208 5.37 18.28 -2.87
N ASN A 209 4.09 18.13 -3.25
CA ASN A 209 3.45 18.85 -4.35
C ASN A 209 4.21 18.75 -5.69
N ILE A 210 4.71 17.54 -6.01
CA ILE A 210 5.43 17.28 -7.26
C ILE A 210 4.69 16.28 -8.15
N PRO A 211 5.05 16.14 -9.43
CA PRO A 211 4.45 15.14 -10.31
C PRO A 211 4.80 13.71 -9.89
N GLY A 212 3.76 12.87 -9.80
CA GLY A 212 3.88 11.43 -9.53
C GLY A 212 3.86 10.60 -10.81
N THR A 213 3.23 9.41 -10.74
CA THR A 213 3.05 8.50 -11.88
C THR A 213 1.60 8.10 -12.08
N ILE A 214 1.13 8.20 -13.32
CA ILE A 214 -0.18 7.73 -13.80
C ILE A 214 0.06 6.80 -14.98
N LYS A 215 -0.49 5.57 -14.92
CA LYS A 215 -0.32 4.53 -15.96
C LYS A 215 1.16 4.29 -16.33
N GLY A 216 2.06 4.46 -15.36
CA GLY A 216 3.50 4.23 -15.51
C GLY A 216 4.28 5.38 -16.16
N ARG A 217 3.66 6.55 -16.37
CA ARG A 217 4.24 7.78 -16.92
C ARG A 217 4.15 8.90 -15.88
N MET A 218 5.06 9.87 -15.96
CA MET A 218 5.01 11.10 -15.17
C MET A 218 3.64 11.79 -15.32
N SER A 219 3.04 12.27 -14.23
CA SER A 219 1.81 13.05 -14.30
C SER A 219 2.09 14.45 -14.86
N ASP A 220 1.11 15.04 -15.55
CA ASP A 220 1.26 16.38 -16.14
C ASP A 220 1.25 17.50 -15.07
N HIS A 221 0.65 17.21 -13.91
CA HIS A 221 0.54 18.10 -12.76
C HIS A 221 1.01 17.41 -11.49
N GLN A 222 1.10 18.17 -10.39
CA GLN A 222 1.34 17.63 -9.06
C GLN A 222 0.33 16.52 -8.72
N PHE A 223 0.77 15.53 -7.96
CA PHE A 223 -0.12 14.45 -7.53
C PHE A 223 -0.97 14.89 -6.34
N TYR A 224 -2.28 14.63 -6.39
CA TYR A 224 -3.21 15.06 -5.34
C TYR A 224 -3.56 13.92 -4.37
N TYR A 225 -3.97 14.28 -3.16
CA TYR A 225 -4.35 13.31 -2.12
C TYR A 225 -5.49 12.39 -2.56
N THR A 226 -6.51 12.94 -3.22
CA THR A 226 -7.65 12.19 -3.77
C THR A 226 -7.25 11.19 -4.85
N ASP A 227 -6.06 11.35 -5.44
CA ASP A 227 -5.53 10.48 -6.49
C ASP A 227 -4.87 9.22 -5.95
N LEU A 228 -4.61 9.17 -4.64
CA LEU A 228 -3.97 8.04 -3.95
C LEU A 228 -4.94 6.90 -3.65
N MET A 229 -6.23 7.19 -3.55
CA MET A 229 -7.24 6.26 -3.07
C MET A 229 -7.47 5.11 -4.04
N TYR A 230 -7.70 3.92 -3.50
CA TYR A 230 -8.09 2.77 -4.30
C TYR A 230 -9.47 2.96 -4.92
N ASN A 231 -10.43 3.49 -4.17
CA ASN A 231 -11.80 3.73 -4.60
C ASN A 231 -12.01 4.95 -5.51
N ARG A 232 -10.96 5.37 -6.19
CA ARG A 232 -11.08 6.49 -7.12
C ARG A 232 -12.04 6.11 -8.26
N PRO A 233 -13.03 6.95 -8.61
CA PRO A 233 -13.90 6.71 -9.76
C PRO A 233 -13.04 6.54 -11.01
N ASN A 234 -13.02 5.33 -11.56
CA ASN A 234 -12.31 5.05 -12.79
C ASN A 234 -13.22 5.48 -13.93
N TRP A 235 -12.78 6.38 -14.81
CA TRP A 235 -13.57 6.83 -15.97
C TRP A 235 -13.97 5.70 -16.94
N ARG A 236 -13.38 4.50 -16.81
CA ARG A 236 -13.79 3.28 -17.52
C ARG A 236 -14.97 2.54 -16.86
N ASP A 237 -15.23 2.81 -15.59
CA ASP A 237 -16.31 2.20 -14.81
C ASP A 237 -17.60 3.06 -14.88
N THR A 238 -17.64 4.09 -15.75
CA THR A 238 -18.87 4.88 -16.00
C THR A 238 -19.90 4.14 -16.85
N ASN A 239 -19.49 3.08 -17.57
CA ASN A 239 -20.37 2.27 -18.45
C ASN A 239 -20.47 0.79 -18.04
N LYS A 240 -20.06 0.44 -16.81
CA LYS A 240 -20.23 -0.93 -16.29
C LYS A 240 -21.35 -0.96 -15.27
N ASP A 241 -22.26 -1.92 -15.42
CA ASP A 241 -23.17 -2.26 -14.34
C ASP A 241 -22.33 -2.73 -13.15
N LYS A 242 -22.49 -2.05 -12.01
CA LYS A 242 -21.51 -2.03 -10.92
C LYS A 242 -21.40 -3.36 -10.14
N ASN A 243 -22.19 -4.36 -10.53
CA ASN A 243 -22.25 -5.67 -9.90
C ASN A 243 -21.47 -6.76 -10.64
N VAL A 244 -20.79 -6.44 -11.75
CA VAL A 244 -20.16 -7.44 -12.61
C VAL A 244 -18.63 -7.42 -12.46
N SER A 245 -18.04 -8.57 -12.12
CA SER A 245 -16.59 -8.74 -12.04
C SER A 245 -15.94 -8.55 -13.43
N ARG A 246 -14.62 -8.31 -13.45
CA ARG A 246 -13.90 -8.12 -14.73
C ARG A 246 -13.98 -9.32 -15.67
N ASN A 247 -14.16 -10.52 -15.15
CA ASN A 247 -14.23 -11.75 -15.94
C ASN A 247 -15.64 -11.98 -16.49
N GLU A 248 -16.68 -11.68 -15.71
CA GLU A 248 -18.09 -11.80 -16.16
C GLU A 248 -18.39 -10.83 -17.31
N ALA A 249 -17.79 -9.63 -17.32
CA ALA A 249 -17.93 -8.67 -18.42
C ALA A 249 -17.26 -9.10 -19.75
N MET A 250 -16.48 -10.19 -19.75
CA MET A 250 -15.89 -10.77 -20.96
C MET A 250 -16.75 -11.90 -21.54
N GLU A 251 -17.65 -12.51 -20.76
CA GLU A 251 -18.54 -13.59 -21.21
C GLU A 251 -19.81 -13.06 -21.89
N ASP A 252 -20.28 -11.84 -21.56
CA ASP A 252 -21.43 -11.19 -22.22
C ASP A 252 -21.14 -10.65 -23.65
N HIS A 253 -19.98 -10.99 -24.22
CA HIS A 253 -19.56 -10.56 -25.56
C HIS A 253 -19.21 -11.71 -26.53
N GLU A 254 -19.61 -12.95 -26.23
CA GLU A 254 -19.73 -14.03 -27.22
C GLU A 254 -21.19 -14.22 -27.66
#